data_AF-A0A2L0LK97-F1
#
_entry.id   AF-A0A2L0LK97-F1
#
_cell.length_a   1.000
_cell.length_b   1.000
_cell.length_c   1.000
_cell.angle_alpha   90.00
_cell.angle_beta   90.00
_cell.angle_gamma   90.00
#
_symmetry.space_group_name_H-M   'P 1'
#
loop_
_entity.id
_entity.type
_entity.pdbx_description
1 polymer ?
#
loop_
_entity_poly.entity_id
_entity_poly.type
_entity_poly.pdbx_seq_one_letter_code
_entity_poly.pdbx_strand_id
1 'polypeptide(L)'
;MNFTYSSKDGFDVFAGVRGRDEVRAKLKLPYKVFAKTAFSENSTDVFGDALMKAWYDLHDSLSGVQLYYPEASLDFQGQTLLGVSADLLERFFQRMHVNYEFEDDGSGMKLLTDGLEIGLYAPDLESGKNAIVEAVYVPIPVPV
;
A
#
# COMPACT_ATOMS: atom_id res chain seq x y z
N MET A 1 -3.46 -5.61 -11.61
CA MET A 1 -3.52 -4.16 -11.88
C MET A 1 -2.19 -3.53 -11.50
N ASN A 2 -1.69 -2.61 -12.31
CA ASN A 2 -0.41 -1.95 -12.05
C ASN A 2 -0.67 -0.57 -11.47
N PHE A 3 0.02 -0.26 -10.38
CA PHE A 3 -0.05 1.02 -9.70
C PHE A 3 1.34 1.65 -9.69
N THR A 4 1.40 2.99 -9.72
CA THR A 4 2.66 3.72 -9.57
C THR A 4 2.57 4.61 -8.34
N TYR A 5 3.61 4.56 -7.51
CA TYR A 5 3.73 5.41 -6.33
C TYR A 5 3.74 6.89 -6.72
N SER A 6 2.99 7.69 -5.95
CA SER A 6 2.98 9.15 -6.04
C SER A 6 3.20 9.74 -4.66
N SER A 7 4.22 10.58 -4.50
CA SER A 7 4.47 11.29 -3.25
C SER A 7 3.34 12.25 -2.86
N LYS A 8 2.54 12.70 -3.85
CA LYS A 8 1.42 13.63 -3.66
C LYS A 8 0.10 12.92 -3.36
N ASP A 9 -0.11 11.76 -3.94
CA ASP A 9 -1.41 11.09 -3.96
C ASP A 9 -1.38 9.66 -3.42
N GLY A 10 -0.23 9.19 -2.92
CA GLY A 10 0.04 7.79 -2.60
C GLY A 10 0.17 6.93 -3.87
N PHE A 11 -0.83 7.00 -4.74
CA PHE A 11 -0.85 6.35 -6.05
C PHE A 11 -1.31 7.31 -7.14
N ASP A 12 -0.70 7.20 -8.32
CA ASP A 12 -1.03 8.00 -9.50
C ASP A 12 -2.51 7.88 -9.93
N VAL A 13 -3.09 6.69 -9.81
CA VAL A 13 -4.50 6.43 -10.15
C VAL A 13 -5.47 7.26 -9.30
N PHE A 14 -5.06 7.70 -8.10
CA PHE A 14 -5.85 8.55 -7.21
C PHE A 14 -5.49 10.04 -7.30
N ALA A 15 -4.78 10.47 -8.35
CA ALA A 15 -4.48 11.88 -8.59
C ALA A 15 -5.74 12.75 -8.53
N GLY A 16 -5.80 13.63 -7.52
CA GLY A 16 -6.95 14.53 -7.29
C GLY A 16 -8.24 13.84 -6.86
N VAL A 17 -8.19 12.57 -6.47
CA VAL A 17 -9.33 11.77 -6.00
C VAL A 17 -9.16 11.50 -4.52
N ARG A 18 -10.15 11.86 -3.70
CA ARG A 18 -10.11 11.61 -2.24
C ARG A 18 -11.42 11.08 -1.71
N GLY A 19 -12.55 11.55 -2.23
CA GLY A 19 -13.85 11.09 -1.75
C GLY A 19 -14.06 9.61 -2.06
N ARG A 20 -14.64 8.87 -1.12
CA ARG A 20 -14.92 7.44 -1.29
C ARG A 20 -15.71 7.11 -2.56
N ASP A 21 -16.74 7.89 -2.87
CA ASP A 21 -17.53 7.68 -4.08
C ASP A 21 -16.74 8.03 -5.36
N GLU A 22 -15.82 9.00 -5.29
CA GLU A 22 -14.91 9.30 -6.38
C GLU A 22 -13.92 8.13 -6.60
N VAL A 23 -13.38 7.53 -5.53
CA VAL A 23 -12.51 6.35 -5.60
C VAL A 23 -13.24 5.20 -6.29
N ARG A 24 -14.48 4.91 -5.88
CA ARG A 24 -15.31 3.87 -6.51
C ARG A 24 -15.57 4.14 -7.99
N ALA A 25 -15.95 5.38 -8.32
CA ALA A 25 -16.21 5.81 -9.69
C ALA A 25 -14.94 5.77 -10.57
N LYS A 26 -13.77 6.05 -9.98
CA LYS A 26 -12.47 6.01 -10.65
C LYS A 26 -12.05 4.58 -10.98
N LEU A 27 -12.19 3.66 -10.03
CA LEU A 27 -11.78 2.26 -10.19
C LEU A 27 -12.75 1.47 -11.07
N LYS A 28 -14.05 1.75 -10.99
CA LYS A 28 -15.11 1.03 -11.73
C LYS A 28 -15.08 -0.48 -11.50
N LEU A 29 -14.64 -0.90 -10.32
CA LEU A 29 -14.57 -2.30 -9.93
C LEU A 29 -15.69 -2.65 -8.93
N PRO A 30 -16.14 -3.91 -8.91
CA PRO A 30 -16.95 -4.41 -7.80
C PRO A 30 -16.21 -4.25 -6.47
N TYR A 31 -16.94 -3.86 -5.42
CA TYR A 31 -16.38 -3.73 -4.08
C TYR A 31 -17.31 -4.31 -3.02
N LYS A 32 -16.72 -4.69 -1.89
CA LYS A 32 -17.43 -5.01 -0.66
C LYS A 32 -17.03 -4.03 0.42
N VAL A 33 -18.02 -3.56 1.18
CA VAL A 33 -17.82 -2.68 2.33
C VAL A 33 -17.59 -3.54 3.57
N PHE A 34 -16.47 -3.32 4.27
CA PHE A 34 -16.15 -4.00 5.53
C PHE A 34 -15.97 -2.98 6.65
N ALA A 35 -16.77 -3.10 7.71
CA ALA A 35 -16.53 -2.36 8.95
C ALA A 35 -15.19 -2.80 9.54
N LYS A 36 -14.37 -1.85 10.04
CA LYS A 36 -13.07 -2.18 10.65
C LYS A 36 -13.26 -2.93 11.97
N THR A 37 -14.34 -2.61 12.69
CA THR A 37 -14.81 -3.24 13.93
C THR A 37 -16.34 -3.15 13.99
N ALA A 38 -16.96 -3.83 14.96
CA ALA A 38 -18.41 -3.75 15.20
C ALA A 38 -18.90 -2.32 15.59
N PHE A 39 -17.98 -1.45 16.00
CA PHE A 39 -18.27 -0.07 16.44
C PHE A 39 -17.61 0.98 15.55
N SER A 40 -17.10 0.57 14.39
CA SER A 40 -16.29 1.45 13.56
C SER A 40 -17.13 2.53 12.90
N GLU A 41 -16.80 3.78 13.17
CA GLU A 41 -17.43 4.96 12.57
C GLU A 41 -17.07 5.10 11.07
N ASN A 42 -16.05 4.38 10.61
CA ASN A 42 -15.68 4.28 9.20
C ASN A 42 -15.45 2.82 8.75
N SER A 43 -15.54 2.59 7.45
CA SER A 43 -15.37 1.26 6.84
C SER A 43 -14.23 1.27 5.82
N THR A 44 -13.92 0.09 5.31
CA THR A 44 -12.97 -0.13 4.21
C THR A 44 -13.71 -0.66 3.01
N ASP A 45 -13.22 -0.34 1.82
CA ASP A 45 -13.69 -0.95 0.57
C ASP A 45 -12.66 -1.98 0.10
N VAL A 46 -13.11 -3.21 -0.13
CA VAL A 46 -12.28 -4.27 -0.69
C VAL A 46 -12.71 -4.52 -2.13
N PHE A 47 -11.78 -4.28 -3.05
CA PHE A 47 -11.92 -4.48 -4.48
C PHE A 47 -11.28 -5.83 -4.83
N GLY A 48 -12.10 -6.90 -4.77
CA GLY A 48 -11.62 -8.28 -4.92
C GLY A 48 -10.88 -8.54 -6.22
N ASP A 49 -11.36 -7.99 -7.33
CA ASP A 49 -10.75 -8.18 -8.65
C ASP A 49 -9.38 -7.50 -8.80
N ALA A 50 -9.05 -6.56 -7.92
CA ALA A 50 -7.75 -5.88 -7.88
C ALA A 50 -6.88 -6.32 -6.70
N LEU A 51 -7.36 -7.25 -5.86
CA LEU A 51 -6.84 -7.51 -4.51
C LEU A 51 -6.32 -6.21 -3.85
N MET A 52 -7.24 -5.26 -3.71
CA MET A 52 -6.96 -3.95 -3.14
C MET A 52 -7.93 -3.67 -2.01
N LYS A 53 -7.42 -3.13 -0.91
CA LYS A 53 -8.21 -2.64 0.21
C LYS A 53 -7.95 -1.15 0.40
N ALA A 54 -9.01 -0.35 0.29
CA ALA A 54 -8.99 1.09 0.53
C ALA A 54 -9.49 1.41 1.94
N TRP A 55 -8.75 2.26 2.64
CA TRP A 55 -9.06 2.78 3.96
C TRP A 55 -9.52 4.22 3.84
N TYR A 56 -10.52 4.57 4.63
CA TYR A 56 -11.06 5.92 4.71
C TYR A 56 -10.99 6.45 6.14
N ASP A 57 -10.89 7.77 6.28
CA ASP A 57 -11.01 8.49 7.54
C ASP A 57 -12.49 8.68 7.96
N LEU A 58 -12.76 9.55 8.92
CA LEU A 58 -14.12 9.81 9.44
C LEU A 58 -14.96 10.69 8.49
N HIS A 59 -14.35 11.26 7.46
CA HIS A 59 -14.99 12.12 6.47
C HIS A 59 -15.17 11.41 5.11
N ASP A 60 -15.06 10.07 5.10
CA ASP A 60 -15.05 9.24 3.89
C ASP A 60 -13.98 9.69 2.86
N SER A 61 -12.86 10.23 3.34
CA SER A 61 -11.70 10.58 2.53
C SER A 61 -10.66 9.45 2.56
N LEU A 62 -10.08 9.14 1.40
CA LEU A 62 -9.10 8.06 1.24
C LEU A 62 -7.85 8.35 2.09
N SER A 63 -7.56 7.45 3.03
CA SER A 63 -6.47 7.60 4.00
C SER A 63 -5.32 6.62 3.79
N GLY A 64 -5.56 5.50 3.10
CA GLY A 64 -4.54 4.51 2.81
C GLY A 64 -5.04 3.41 1.89
N VAL A 65 -4.12 2.74 1.21
CA VAL A 65 -4.46 1.62 0.33
C VAL A 65 -3.46 0.49 0.56
N GLN A 66 -4.00 -0.72 0.64
CA GLN A 66 -3.23 -1.95 0.70
C GLN A 66 -3.43 -2.73 -0.60
N LEU A 67 -2.32 -3.18 -1.19
CA LEU A 67 -2.28 -4.02 -2.39
C LEU A 67 -1.71 -5.39 -2.02
N TYR A 68 -2.20 -6.44 -2.67
CA TYR A 68 -1.72 -7.81 -2.45
C TYR A 68 -1.21 -8.45 -3.75
N TYR A 69 -0.12 -9.21 -3.64
CA TYR A 69 0.42 -10.08 -4.69
C TYR A 69 -0.45 -11.36 -4.83
N PRO A 70 -0.55 -11.99 -6.01
CA PRO A 70 0.04 -11.64 -7.32
C PRO A 70 -0.76 -10.70 -8.21
N GLU A 71 -2.01 -10.40 -7.88
CA GLU A 71 -2.93 -9.71 -8.79
C GLU A 71 -2.63 -8.20 -8.90
N ALA A 72 -1.93 -7.60 -7.93
CA ALA A 72 -1.48 -6.22 -7.97
C ALA A 72 0.05 -6.09 -8.10
N SER A 73 0.50 -5.01 -8.72
CA SER A 73 1.90 -4.58 -8.70
C SER A 73 1.98 -3.10 -8.33
N LEU A 74 3.04 -2.73 -7.61
CA LEU A 74 3.35 -1.34 -7.26
C LEU A 74 4.75 -1.01 -7.74
N ASP A 75 4.85 -0.07 -8.68
CA ASP A 75 6.11 0.54 -9.09
C ASP A 75 6.48 1.67 -8.12
N PHE A 76 7.68 1.58 -7.57
CA PHE A 76 8.30 2.60 -6.74
C PHE A 76 9.65 2.98 -7.35
N GLN A 77 9.73 4.16 -7.93
CA GLN A 77 10.93 4.68 -8.60
C GLN A 77 11.53 3.70 -9.63
N GLY A 78 10.68 3.02 -10.41
CA GLY A 78 11.11 2.06 -11.44
C GLY A 78 11.42 0.66 -10.91
N GLN A 79 11.16 0.37 -9.63
CA GLN A 79 11.27 -0.95 -9.02
C GLN A 79 9.89 -1.44 -8.56
N THR A 80 9.49 -2.62 -9.02
CA THR A 80 8.32 -3.31 -8.48
C THR A 80 8.57 -3.74 -7.03
N LEU A 81 7.64 -3.45 -6.13
CA LEU A 81 7.75 -3.84 -4.71
C LEU A 81 7.10 -5.20 -4.40
N LEU A 82 5.88 -5.43 -4.87
CA LEU A 82 5.14 -6.69 -4.66
C LEU A 82 5.78 -7.84 -5.44
N GLY A 83 5.81 -9.04 -4.83
CA GLY A 83 6.35 -10.23 -5.48
C GLY A 83 7.89 -10.27 -5.56
N VAL A 84 8.58 -9.33 -4.94
CA VAL A 84 10.04 -9.26 -4.88
C VAL A 84 10.54 -9.68 -3.51
N SER A 85 11.71 -10.33 -3.46
CA SER A 85 12.29 -10.74 -2.18
C SER A 85 12.83 -9.55 -1.39
N ALA A 86 12.79 -9.66 -0.06
CA ALA A 86 13.30 -8.65 0.85
C ALA A 86 14.80 -8.34 0.59
N ASP A 87 15.65 -9.34 0.31
CA ASP A 87 17.07 -9.12 -0.03
C ASP A 87 17.26 -8.24 -1.28
N LEU A 88 16.46 -8.48 -2.33
CA LEU A 88 16.56 -7.68 -3.55
C LEU A 88 16.08 -6.24 -3.33
N LEU A 89 14.99 -6.08 -2.59
CA LEU A 89 14.46 -4.76 -2.24
C LEU A 89 15.42 -3.99 -1.33
N GLU A 90 16.01 -4.66 -0.33
CA GLU A 90 17.01 -4.07 0.56
C GLU A 90 18.19 -3.48 -0.22
N ARG A 91 18.75 -4.26 -1.16
CA ARG A 91 19.85 -3.80 -2.04
C ARG A 91 19.41 -2.63 -2.92
N PHE A 92 18.17 -2.66 -3.41
CA PHE A 92 17.62 -1.56 -4.19
C PHE A 92 17.50 -0.29 -3.34
N PHE A 93 16.94 -0.35 -2.14
CA PHE A 93 16.78 0.81 -1.25
C PHE A 93 18.13 1.40 -0.85
N GLN A 94 19.11 0.55 -0.52
CA GLN A 94 20.48 0.99 -0.23
C GLN A 94 21.10 1.75 -1.40
N ARG A 95 20.95 1.23 -2.64
CA ARG A 95 21.47 1.87 -3.86
C ARG A 95 20.76 3.19 -4.17
N MET A 96 19.47 3.29 -3.88
CA MET A 96 18.65 4.49 -4.15
C MET A 96 18.68 5.49 -2.99
N HIS A 97 19.40 5.20 -1.91
CA HIS A 97 19.42 5.99 -0.68
C HIS A 97 18.02 6.22 -0.08
N VAL A 98 17.15 5.21 -0.18
CA VAL A 98 15.83 5.20 0.46
C VAL A 98 16.01 4.69 1.89
N ASN A 99 15.52 5.46 2.86
CA ASN A 99 15.53 5.03 4.26
C ASN A 99 14.50 3.92 4.48
N TYR A 100 14.91 2.86 5.16
CA TYR A 100 14.03 1.76 5.52
C TYR A 100 14.44 1.18 6.88
N GLU A 101 13.48 0.54 7.53
CA GLU A 101 13.66 -0.19 8.79
C GLU A 101 12.94 -1.53 8.68
N PHE A 102 13.45 -2.54 9.38
CA PHE A 102 12.71 -3.79 9.58
C PHE A 102 11.71 -3.61 10.71
N GLU A 103 10.54 -4.23 10.59
CA GLU A 103 9.55 -4.25 11.67
C GLU A 103 10.04 -5.14 12.82
N ASP A 104 9.82 -4.69 14.05
CA ASP A 104 10.30 -5.38 15.27
C ASP A 104 9.68 -6.78 15.45
N ASP A 105 8.49 -6.99 14.87
CA ASP A 105 7.74 -8.24 14.92
C ASP A 105 8.08 -9.22 13.79
N GLY A 106 9.08 -8.90 12.96
CA GLY A 106 9.51 -9.74 11.85
C GLY A 106 8.53 -9.80 10.68
N SER A 107 7.45 -9.01 10.70
CA SER A 107 6.40 -9.05 9.67
C SER A 107 6.80 -8.45 8.32
N GLY A 108 7.90 -7.69 8.28
CA GLY A 108 8.36 -7.06 7.06
C GLY A 108 9.27 -5.86 7.25
N MET A 109 9.08 -4.85 6.41
CA MET A 109 9.89 -3.63 6.33
C MET A 109 8.99 -2.41 6.23
N LYS A 110 9.45 -1.26 6.74
CA LYS A 110 8.85 0.05 6.48
C LYS A 110 9.82 0.93 5.71
N LEU A 111 9.33 1.61 4.68
CA LEU A 111 10.06 2.64 3.94
C LEU A 111 9.69 4.00 4.49
N LEU A 112 10.69 4.83 4.78
CA LEU A 112 10.54 6.19 5.28
C LEU A 112 10.79 7.16 4.13
N THR A 113 9.72 7.63 3.49
CA THR A 113 9.81 8.44 2.26
C THR A 113 8.73 9.50 2.22
N ASP A 114 9.08 10.72 1.78
CA ASP A 114 8.16 11.85 1.62
C ASP A 114 7.30 12.17 2.87
N GLY A 115 7.86 11.94 4.06
CA GLY A 115 7.16 12.15 5.34
C GLY A 115 6.11 11.08 5.65
N LEU A 116 6.10 9.97 4.91
CA LEU A 116 5.20 8.84 5.06
C LEU A 116 5.95 7.53 5.34
N GLU A 117 5.23 6.59 5.93
CA GLU A 117 5.69 5.23 6.20
C GLU A 117 4.95 4.25 5.28
N ILE A 118 5.67 3.70 4.29
CA ILE A 118 5.13 2.66 3.41
C ILE A 118 5.47 1.29 4.01
N GLY A 119 4.46 0.50 4.35
CA GLY A 119 4.65 -0.83 4.92
C GLY A 119 4.76 -1.89 3.83
N LEU A 120 5.82 -2.70 3.87
CA LEU A 120 6.04 -3.89 3.04
C LEU A 120 5.90 -5.12 3.93
N TYR A 121 4.87 -5.92 3.70
CA TYR A 121 4.61 -7.14 4.46
C TYR A 121 5.23 -8.35 3.77
N ALA A 122 6.08 -9.07 4.48
CA ALA A 122 6.75 -10.29 4.04
C ALA A 122 6.68 -11.31 5.19
N PRO A 123 5.63 -12.15 5.25
CA PRO A 123 5.35 -13.00 6.43
C PRO A 123 6.48 -13.99 6.75
N ASP A 124 7.21 -14.44 5.73
CA ASP A 124 8.28 -15.43 5.88
C ASP A 124 9.66 -14.80 6.18
N LEU A 125 9.72 -13.50 6.47
CA LEU A 125 10.99 -12.78 6.62
C LEU A 125 11.86 -13.32 7.75
N GLU A 126 11.25 -13.76 8.86
CA GLU A 126 11.96 -14.45 9.95
C GLU A 126 12.67 -15.73 9.49
N SER A 127 12.14 -16.39 8.46
CA SER A 127 12.74 -17.59 7.86
C SER A 127 13.90 -17.27 6.91
N GLY A 128 14.07 -16.00 6.53
CA GLY A 128 15.21 -15.50 5.78
C GLY A 128 14.87 -14.41 4.75
N LYS A 129 15.91 -13.69 4.30
CA LYS A 129 15.75 -12.54 3.37
C LYS A 129 15.28 -12.90 1.95
N ASN A 130 15.10 -14.18 1.64
CA ASN A 130 14.45 -14.61 0.40
C ASN A 130 12.92 -14.49 0.46
N ALA A 131 12.35 -14.16 1.62
CA ALA A 131 10.92 -13.92 1.81
C ALA A 131 10.40 -12.88 0.81
N ILE A 132 9.23 -13.18 0.24
CA ILE A 132 8.59 -12.35 -0.77
C ILE A 132 7.69 -11.32 -0.08
N VAL A 133 7.71 -10.08 -0.58
CA VAL A 133 6.72 -9.07 -0.19
C VAL A 133 5.38 -9.43 -0.80
N GLU A 134 4.43 -9.82 0.05
CA GLU A 134 3.09 -10.28 -0.35
C GLU A 134 2.05 -9.16 -0.30
N ALA A 135 2.28 -8.13 0.51
CA ALA A 135 1.40 -6.97 0.57
C ALA A 135 2.19 -5.67 0.75
N VAL A 136 1.65 -4.57 0.21
CA VAL A 136 2.18 -3.23 0.44
C VAL A 136 1.04 -2.32 0.89
N TYR A 137 1.26 -1.61 1.99
CA TYR A 137 0.38 -0.56 2.48
C TYR A 137 1.02 0.80 2.23
N VAL A 138 0.31 1.69 1.54
CA VAL A 138 0.74 3.07 1.30
C VAL A 138 -0.29 4.01 1.94
N PRO A 139 0.09 4.85 2.91
CA PRO A 139 -0.77 5.91 3.42
C PRO A 139 -0.97 6.99 2.34
N ILE A 140 -2.16 7.59 2.30
CA ILE A 140 -2.43 8.72 1.40
C ILE A 140 -2.08 10.02 2.13
N PRO A 141 -1.20 10.87 1.56
CA PRO A 141 -0.88 12.15 2.16
C PRO A 141 -2.13 13.03 2.31
N VAL A 142 -2.26 13.69 3.46
CA VAL A 142 -3.29 14.70 3.70
C VAL A 142 -2.92 15.94 2.85
N PRO A 143 -3.84 16.48 2.03
CA PRO A 143 -3.61 17.73 1.34
C PRO A 143 -3.33 18.85 2.35
N VAL A 144 -2.19 19.53 2.21
CA VAL A 144 -1.83 20.72 2.99
C VAL A 144 -2.54 21.96 2.44
#